data_AF-A0A7Y0B7W7-F1
#
_entry.id   AF-A0A7Y0B7W7-F1
#
_cell.length_a   1.000
_cell.length_b   1.000
_cell.length_c   1.000
_cell.angle_alpha   90.00
_cell.angle_beta   90.00
_cell.angle_gamma   90.00
#
_symmetry.space_group_name_H-M   'P 1'
#
loop_
_entity.id
_entity.type
_entity.pdbx_description
1 polymer ?
#
loop_
_entity_poly.entity_id
_entity_poly.type
_entity_poly.pdbx_seq_one_letter_code
_entity_poly.pdbx_strand_id
1 'polypeptide(L)'
;MATLTKLQPGPVVDETVRLLTGHYVFPEVAGQLADLLRRRRAEGAYAVDDAEELARLVTADLQSVNGDPHLSLKYHADRVPEKRGAAVLESIRRDFDTSMGGAPRVELLHGGVAVLELGPMLFPLEWAAEPLTAALTLVSRAQALIVDLRANRGGDPDTVAFVCSHLLDERTHLNTMYWRDGERTEQSWSQPHVPGARFGGSKPVYVLTGNHTFSAAEELAYDLQQLGRAVVVGERTRGGAHPREGWTVHPHLEASIPIGRAINPVSGTNWEGTGVQPDISCAAADALDRAHAAALAQPAG
;
A
#
# COMPACT_ATOMS: atom_id res chain seq x y z
N MET A 1 -37.74 -8.18 15.48
CA MET A 1 -37.73 -6.77 15.02
C MET A 1 -36.48 -6.13 15.56
N ALA A 2 -35.46 -5.92 14.72
CA ALA A 2 -34.26 -5.20 15.13
C ALA A 2 -34.64 -3.74 15.36
N THR A 3 -34.43 -3.24 16.57
CA THR A 3 -34.61 -1.83 16.90
C THR A 3 -33.68 -1.03 15.98
N LEU A 4 -34.24 -0.22 15.08
CA LEU A 4 -33.49 0.74 14.28
C LEU A 4 -32.78 1.67 15.27
N THR A 5 -31.46 1.54 15.40
CA THR A 5 -30.66 2.49 16.18
C THR A 5 -30.82 3.85 15.52
N LYS A 6 -31.57 4.74 16.17
CA LYS A 6 -31.77 6.10 15.67
C LYS A 6 -30.43 6.81 15.65
N LEU A 7 -30.08 7.44 14.52
CA LEU A 7 -28.85 8.22 14.40
C LEU A 7 -28.85 9.34 15.45
N GLN A 8 -27.73 9.48 16.15
CA GLN A 8 -27.45 10.61 17.03
C GLN A 8 -26.12 11.21 16.55
N PRO A 9 -26.14 12.27 15.72
CA PRO A 9 -24.92 12.81 15.12
C PRO A 9 -23.89 13.29 16.13
N GLY A 10 -24.35 13.90 17.24
CA GLY A 10 -23.48 14.45 18.27
C GLY A 10 -22.48 13.43 18.81
N PRO A 11 -22.94 12.31 19.39
CA PRO A 11 -22.06 11.22 19.86
C PRO A 11 -21.13 10.64 18.80
N VAL A 12 -21.61 10.50 17.55
CA VAL A 12 -20.78 9.99 16.44
C VAL A 12 -19.60 10.93 16.16
N VAL A 13 -19.88 12.24 16.09
CA VAL A 13 -18.85 13.26 15.85
C VAL A 13 -17.90 13.35 17.04
N ASP A 14 -18.41 13.30 18.28
CA ASP A 14 -17.59 13.37 19.49
C ASP A 14 -16.62 12.17 19.57
N GLU A 15 -17.09 10.96 19.25
CA GLU A 15 -16.25 9.78 19.20
C GLU A 15 -15.24 9.82 18.04
N THR A 16 -15.66 10.30 16.87
CA THR A 16 -14.75 10.50 15.72
C THR A 16 -13.63 11.47 16.09
N VAL A 17 -13.94 12.57 16.78
CA VAL A 17 -12.95 13.53 17.29
C VAL A 17 -12.00 12.87 18.30
N ARG A 18 -12.54 12.08 19.23
CA ARG A 18 -11.72 11.36 20.22
C ARG A 18 -10.71 10.44 19.53
N LEU A 19 -11.17 9.61 18.60
CA LEU A 19 -10.33 8.68 17.84
C LEU A 19 -9.30 9.42 16.97
N LEU A 20 -9.72 10.48 16.27
CA LEU A 20 -8.84 11.33 15.47
C LEU A 20 -7.67 11.87 16.30
N THR A 21 -7.96 12.47 17.46
CA THR A 21 -6.91 13.06 18.32
C THR A 21 -6.01 12.00 18.98
N GLY A 22 -6.52 10.79 19.19
CA GLY A 22 -5.76 9.70 19.78
C GLY A 22 -4.80 9.05 18.78
N HIS A 23 -5.25 8.83 17.55
CA HIS A 23 -4.63 7.87 16.64
C HIS A 23 -4.12 8.44 15.32
N TYR A 24 -4.54 9.65 14.92
CA TYR A 24 -4.09 10.19 13.64
C TYR A 24 -2.59 10.49 13.64
N VAL A 25 -1.91 10.05 12.58
CA VAL A 25 -0.45 10.11 12.47
C VAL A 25 0.12 11.53 12.44
N PHE A 26 -0.72 12.54 12.17
CA PHE A 26 -0.33 13.96 12.20
C PHE A 26 -1.06 14.69 13.36
N PRO A 27 -0.47 14.76 14.57
CA PRO A 27 -1.17 15.24 15.77
C PRO A 27 -1.55 16.72 15.71
N GLU A 28 -0.75 17.57 15.09
CA GLU A 28 -1.06 19.00 14.93
C GLU A 28 -2.31 19.19 14.04
N VAL A 29 -2.36 18.44 12.93
CA VAL A 29 -3.51 18.44 12.02
C VAL A 29 -4.74 17.84 12.70
N ALA A 30 -4.56 16.76 13.48
CA ALA A 30 -5.64 16.17 14.27
C ALA A 30 -6.29 17.19 15.22
N GLY A 31 -5.48 18.04 15.86
CA GLY A 31 -5.97 19.12 16.72
C GLY A 31 -6.81 20.15 15.96
N GLN A 32 -6.30 20.63 14.82
CA GLN A 32 -7.01 21.60 13.97
C GLN A 32 -8.36 21.07 13.48
N LEU A 33 -8.38 19.81 13.03
CA LEU A 33 -9.59 19.14 12.57
C LEU A 33 -10.56 18.86 13.73
N ALA A 34 -10.08 18.46 14.90
CA ALA A 34 -10.91 18.28 16.08
C ALA A 34 -11.65 19.57 16.47
N ASP A 35 -10.95 20.71 16.44
CA ASP A 35 -11.55 22.01 16.74
C ASP A 35 -12.56 22.43 15.67
N LEU A 36 -12.25 22.18 14.39
CA LEU A 36 -13.20 22.38 13.29
C LEU A 36 -14.48 21.57 13.49
N LEU A 37 -14.37 20.25 13.73
CA LEU A 37 -15.52 19.37 13.91
C LEU A 37 -16.36 19.79 15.12
N ARG A 38 -15.74 20.13 16.26
CA ARG A 38 -16.47 20.62 17.45
C ARG A 38 -17.22 21.92 17.17
N ARG A 39 -16.58 22.88 16.50
CA ARG A 39 -17.20 24.16 16.12
C ARG A 39 -18.40 23.94 15.20
N ARG A 40 -18.21 23.19 14.11
CA ARG A 40 -19.26 22.88 13.12
C ARG A 40 -20.45 22.16 13.76
N ARG A 41 -20.19 21.24 14.69
CA ARG A 41 -21.22 20.58 15.49
C ARG A 41 -22.02 21.58 16.34
N ALA A 42 -21.34 22.50 17.02
CA ALA A 42 -22.00 23.53 17.84
C ALA A 42 -22.85 24.50 17.01
N GLU A 43 -22.46 24.74 15.76
CA GLU A 43 -23.22 25.53 14.77
C GLU A 43 -24.41 24.76 14.16
N GLY A 44 -24.60 23.49 14.52
CA GLY A 44 -25.68 22.65 14.00
C GLY A 44 -25.44 22.08 12.60
N ALA A 45 -24.21 22.18 12.08
CA ALA A 45 -23.88 21.74 10.72
C ALA A 45 -24.07 20.22 10.49
N TYR A 46 -24.14 19.43 11.56
CA TYR A 46 -24.34 17.98 11.53
C TYR A 46 -25.72 17.55 12.04
N ALA A 47 -26.68 18.48 12.15
CA ALA A 47 -28.05 18.17 12.57
C ALA A 47 -28.84 17.49 11.43
N VAL A 48 -28.45 16.27 11.10
CA VAL A 48 -29.06 15.42 10.06
C VAL A 48 -29.54 14.10 10.65
N ASP A 49 -30.60 13.55 10.06
CA ASP A 49 -31.19 12.26 10.49
C ASP A 49 -30.68 11.07 9.65
N ASP A 50 -29.91 11.35 8.60
CA ASP A 50 -29.38 10.35 7.67
C ASP A 50 -27.87 10.12 7.88
N ALA A 51 -27.48 8.84 7.94
CA ALA A 51 -26.10 8.47 8.26
C ALA A 51 -25.15 8.70 7.09
N GLU A 52 -25.61 8.51 5.85
CA GLU A 52 -24.81 8.75 4.66
C GLU A 52 -24.50 10.24 4.50
N GLU A 53 -25.49 11.10 4.73
CA GLU A 53 -25.30 12.55 4.72
C GLU A 53 -24.36 13.00 5.85
N LEU A 54 -24.48 12.43 7.06
CA LEU A 54 -23.53 12.72 8.15
C LEU A 54 -22.09 12.33 7.77
N ALA A 55 -21.91 11.13 7.20
CA ALA A 55 -20.63 10.64 6.72
C ALA A 55 -20.01 11.60 5.70
N ARG A 56 -20.80 12.07 4.73
CA ARG A 56 -20.37 13.01 3.70
C ARG A 56 -19.92 14.35 4.28
N LEU A 57 -20.71 14.94 5.18
CA LEU A 57 -20.41 16.22 5.81
C LEU A 57 -19.16 16.16 6.69
N VAL A 58 -19.07 15.15 7.56
CA VAL A 58 -17.91 14.98 8.45
C VAL A 58 -16.64 14.66 7.67
N THR A 59 -16.74 13.85 6.60
CA THR A 59 -15.59 13.55 5.74
C THR A 59 -15.08 14.80 5.03
N ALA A 60 -15.97 15.65 4.50
CA ALA A 60 -15.55 16.90 3.88
C ALA A 60 -14.76 17.79 4.87
N ASP A 61 -15.22 17.89 6.11
CA ASP A 61 -14.53 18.67 7.15
C ASP A 61 -13.21 17.98 7.59
N LEU A 62 -13.18 16.65 7.74
CA LEU A 62 -11.95 15.87 8.04
C LEU A 62 -10.85 16.04 6.99
N GLN A 63 -11.23 16.24 5.72
CA GLN A 63 -10.29 16.34 4.59
C GLN A 63 -9.92 17.78 4.24
N SER A 64 -10.56 18.77 4.88
CA SER A 64 -10.45 20.18 4.50
C SER A 64 -9.08 20.81 4.72
N VAL A 65 -8.31 20.31 5.69
CA VAL A 65 -6.99 20.85 6.07
C VAL A 65 -5.84 20.04 5.48
N ASN A 66 -5.98 18.72 5.43
CA ASN A 66 -4.91 17.81 5.01
C ASN A 66 -5.02 17.32 3.56
N GLY A 67 -6.22 17.36 2.96
CA GLY A 67 -6.50 16.74 1.67
C GLY A 67 -6.35 15.21 1.67
N ASP A 68 -6.35 14.56 2.84
CA ASP A 68 -6.06 13.15 3.04
C ASP A 68 -7.31 12.30 2.74
N PRO A 69 -7.37 11.58 1.60
CA PRO A 69 -8.54 10.79 1.25
C PRO A 69 -8.73 9.56 2.15
N HIS A 70 -7.70 9.14 2.90
CA HIS A 70 -7.76 8.00 3.80
C HIS A 70 -8.36 8.36 5.17
N LEU A 71 -8.34 9.63 5.55
CA LEU A 71 -9.06 10.13 6.73
C LEU A 71 -10.53 10.41 6.36
N SER A 72 -11.45 9.59 6.84
CA SER A 72 -12.88 9.70 6.48
C SER A 72 -13.83 9.09 7.51
N LEU A 73 -15.08 9.54 7.51
CA LEU A 73 -16.20 8.85 8.15
C LEU A 73 -16.96 8.09 7.05
N LYS A 74 -16.86 6.76 7.04
CA LYS A 74 -17.41 5.92 5.97
C LYS A 74 -18.80 5.42 6.31
N TYR A 75 -19.73 5.56 5.38
CA TYR A 75 -21.06 4.97 5.45
C TYR A 75 -21.08 3.54 4.88
N HIS A 76 -21.85 2.67 5.51
CA HIS A 76 -22.13 1.32 5.05
C HIS A 76 -23.64 1.07 5.02
N ALA A 77 -24.17 0.66 3.86
CA ALA A 77 -25.59 0.33 3.70
C ALA A 77 -25.99 -0.84 4.63
N ASP A 78 -25.15 -1.87 4.68
CA ASP A 78 -25.24 -2.94 5.66
C ASP A 78 -24.54 -2.56 6.96
N ARG A 79 -25.00 -3.15 8.07
CA ARG A 79 -24.35 -2.97 9.37
C ARG A 79 -22.89 -3.42 9.30
N VAL A 80 -21.98 -2.59 9.79
CA VAL A 80 -20.54 -2.91 9.84
C VAL A 80 -20.36 -4.23 10.61
N PRO A 81 -19.85 -5.30 9.97
CA PRO A 81 -19.70 -6.58 10.63
C PRO A 81 -18.61 -6.49 11.71
N GLU A 82 -18.90 -6.94 12.93
CA GLU A 82 -17.90 -7.02 14.02
C GLU A 82 -16.75 -7.99 13.70
N LYS A 83 -16.93 -8.90 12.73
CA LYS A 83 -15.95 -9.92 12.32
C LYS A 83 -15.68 -9.88 10.81
N ARG A 84 -15.09 -8.80 10.30
CA ARG A 84 -14.63 -8.72 8.88
C ARG A 84 -13.42 -9.64 8.57
N GLY A 85 -12.65 -10.07 9.57
CA GLY A 85 -11.35 -10.73 9.35
C GLY A 85 -11.40 -12.08 8.62
N ALA A 86 -12.36 -12.96 8.93
CA ALA A 86 -12.36 -14.34 8.43
C ALA A 86 -12.64 -14.46 6.92
N ALA A 87 -13.66 -13.75 6.42
CA ALA A 87 -14.00 -13.77 4.99
C ALA A 87 -12.92 -13.09 4.12
N VAL A 88 -12.31 -12.01 4.64
CA VAL A 88 -11.17 -11.35 3.99
C VAL A 88 -9.98 -12.30 3.92
N LEU A 89 -9.66 -12.98 5.03
CA LEU A 89 -8.58 -13.96 5.07
C LEU A 89 -8.83 -15.13 4.11
N GLU A 90 -10.06 -15.64 4.01
CA GLU A 90 -10.42 -16.69 3.05
C GLU A 90 -10.26 -16.22 1.60
N SER A 91 -10.65 -14.97 1.30
CA SER A 91 -10.42 -14.39 -0.03
C SER A 91 -8.93 -14.25 -0.35
N ILE A 92 -8.13 -13.75 0.59
CA ILE A 92 -6.67 -13.64 0.43
C ILE A 92 -6.06 -15.02 0.23
N ARG A 93 -6.54 -16.05 0.95
CA ARG A 93 -6.08 -17.42 0.79
C ARG A 93 -6.39 -17.97 -0.60
N ARG A 94 -7.60 -17.71 -1.11
CA ARG A 94 -7.98 -18.09 -2.48
C ARG A 94 -7.09 -17.40 -3.52
N ASP A 95 -6.81 -16.11 -3.36
CA ASP A 95 -5.92 -15.37 -4.23
C ASP A 95 -4.50 -15.95 -4.19
N PHE A 96 -4.00 -16.37 -3.02
CA PHE A 96 -2.71 -17.05 -2.87
C PHE A 96 -2.67 -18.38 -3.63
N ASP A 97 -3.67 -19.24 -3.42
CA ASP A 97 -3.75 -20.57 -4.03
C ASP A 97 -3.91 -20.50 -5.56
N THR A 98 -4.59 -19.46 -6.08
CA THR A 98 -4.86 -19.28 -7.52
C THR A 98 -3.80 -18.46 -8.27
N SER A 99 -2.79 -17.93 -7.57
CA SER A 99 -1.71 -17.12 -8.14
C SER A 99 -0.34 -17.79 -8.06
N MET A 100 -0.30 -19.13 -7.93
CA MET A 100 0.94 -19.88 -7.70
C MET A 100 1.74 -19.34 -6.50
N GLY A 101 1.04 -18.98 -5.42
CA GLY A 101 1.66 -18.44 -4.22
C GLY A 101 2.19 -17.01 -4.35
N GLY A 102 1.63 -16.21 -5.26
CA GLY A 102 2.01 -14.82 -5.50
C GLY A 102 2.94 -14.58 -6.69
N ALA A 103 3.26 -15.62 -7.48
CA ALA A 103 4.09 -15.51 -8.66
C ALA A 103 3.40 -16.13 -9.90
N PRO A 104 2.26 -15.57 -10.36
CA PRO A 104 1.41 -16.19 -11.38
C PRO A 104 2.03 -16.26 -12.78
N ARG A 105 3.15 -15.58 -13.02
CA ARG A 105 3.86 -15.62 -14.31
C ARG A 105 5.36 -15.51 -14.12
N VAL A 106 6.07 -16.48 -14.72
CA VAL A 106 7.52 -16.46 -14.90
C VAL A 106 7.81 -16.79 -16.37
N GLU A 107 8.46 -15.88 -17.08
CA GLU A 107 8.67 -16.00 -18.53
C GLU A 107 10.07 -15.50 -18.91
N LEU A 108 10.72 -16.18 -19.86
CA LEU A 108 11.99 -15.72 -20.44
C LEU A 108 11.73 -15.17 -21.84
N LEU A 109 11.95 -13.87 -22.01
CA LEU A 109 11.84 -13.16 -23.29
C LEU A 109 13.15 -13.23 -24.07
N HIS A 110 13.08 -12.83 -25.35
CA HIS A 110 14.25 -12.62 -26.19
C HIS A 110 15.29 -11.70 -25.51
N GLY A 111 16.57 -11.96 -25.75
CA GLY A 111 17.67 -11.23 -25.12
C GLY A 111 17.97 -11.65 -23.68
N GLY A 112 17.39 -12.76 -23.21
CA GLY A 112 17.66 -13.28 -21.86
C GLY A 112 17.03 -12.43 -20.75
N VAL A 113 15.94 -11.72 -21.04
CA VAL A 113 15.21 -10.88 -20.09
C VAL A 113 14.09 -11.70 -19.45
N ALA A 114 14.12 -11.87 -18.13
CA ALA A 114 13.04 -12.56 -17.42
C ALA A 114 11.92 -11.59 -17.03
N VAL A 115 10.68 -12.05 -17.08
CA VAL A 115 9.51 -11.39 -16.49
C VAL A 115 9.07 -12.21 -15.29
N LEU A 116 8.90 -11.55 -14.15
CA LEU A 116 8.31 -12.10 -12.94
C LEU A 116 7.12 -11.22 -12.54
N GLU A 117 5.92 -11.76 -12.68
CA GLU A 117 4.74 -11.10 -12.11
C GLU A 117 4.64 -11.43 -10.63
N LEU A 118 4.48 -10.40 -9.80
CA LEU A 118 4.17 -10.56 -8.38
C LEU A 118 2.74 -10.07 -8.18
N GLY A 119 1.80 -10.96 -7.93
CA GLY A 119 0.38 -10.60 -7.90
C GLY A 119 -0.55 -11.76 -7.51
N PRO A 120 -1.82 -11.47 -7.21
CA PRO A 120 -2.45 -10.14 -7.17
C PRO A 120 -2.08 -9.33 -5.91
N MET A 121 -1.32 -9.91 -4.97
CA MET A 121 -0.84 -9.28 -3.74
C MET A 121 0.56 -9.79 -3.39
N LEU A 122 1.30 -9.00 -2.61
CA LEU A 122 2.45 -9.47 -1.84
C LEU A 122 1.94 -10.18 -0.59
N PHE A 123 1.66 -11.48 -0.69
CA PHE A 123 1.07 -12.26 0.41
C PHE A 123 1.95 -12.31 1.66
N PRO A 124 1.40 -12.70 2.84
CA PRO A 124 2.19 -12.89 4.05
C PRO A 124 3.45 -13.73 3.78
N LEU A 125 4.60 -13.25 4.25
CA LEU A 125 5.88 -13.89 3.94
C LEU A 125 5.91 -15.36 4.38
N GLU A 126 5.26 -15.69 5.49
CA GLU A 126 5.13 -17.06 5.99
C GLU A 126 4.44 -18.03 5.00
N TRP A 127 3.65 -17.53 4.06
CA TRP A 127 3.02 -18.31 2.99
C TRP A 127 3.85 -18.23 1.71
N ALA A 128 4.35 -17.04 1.40
CA ALA A 128 4.95 -16.72 0.11
C ALA A 128 6.44 -17.06 0.00
N ALA A 129 7.16 -17.27 1.11
CA ALA A 129 8.61 -17.44 1.11
C ALA A 129 9.07 -18.57 0.17
N GLU A 130 8.47 -19.75 0.24
CA GLU A 130 8.83 -20.90 -0.61
C GLU A 130 8.56 -20.66 -2.11
N PRO A 131 7.33 -20.32 -2.55
CA PRO A 131 7.07 -20.08 -3.98
C PRO A 131 7.88 -18.90 -4.53
N LEU A 132 8.05 -17.81 -3.76
CA LEU A 132 8.88 -16.69 -4.18
C LEU A 132 10.37 -17.06 -4.28
N THR A 133 10.89 -17.89 -3.37
CA THR A 133 12.26 -18.43 -3.47
C THR A 133 12.45 -19.16 -4.80
N ALA A 134 11.48 -20.01 -5.18
CA ALA A 134 11.54 -20.78 -6.42
C ALA A 134 11.54 -19.85 -7.65
N ALA A 135 10.61 -18.89 -7.69
CA ALA A 135 10.49 -17.94 -8.78
C ALA A 135 11.74 -17.04 -8.91
N LEU A 136 12.21 -16.47 -7.81
CA LEU A 136 13.41 -15.60 -7.77
C LEU A 136 14.68 -16.38 -8.12
N THR A 137 14.80 -17.63 -7.66
CA THR A 137 15.91 -18.51 -8.03
C THR A 137 15.89 -18.83 -9.53
N LEU A 138 14.71 -19.08 -10.11
CA LEU A 138 14.57 -19.39 -11.53
C LEU A 138 15.01 -18.22 -12.41
N VAL A 139 14.61 -16.98 -12.07
CA VAL A 139 15.01 -15.78 -12.82
C VAL A 139 16.44 -15.31 -12.52
N SER A 140 17.11 -15.87 -11.51
CA SER A 140 18.44 -15.42 -11.07
C SER A 140 19.53 -15.52 -12.15
N ARG A 141 19.32 -16.35 -13.18
CA ARG A 141 20.26 -16.54 -14.30
C ARG A 141 19.97 -15.68 -15.53
N ALA A 142 18.85 -14.95 -15.55
CA ALA A 142 18.54 -14.03 -16.63
C ALA A 142 19.52 -12.84 -16.64
N GLN A 143 19.68 -12.21 -17.81
CA GLN A 143 20.54 -11.05 -18.02
C GLN A 143 19.92 -9.77 -17.44
N ALA A 144 18.59 -9.64 -17.51
CA ALA A 144 17.81 -8.58 -16.89
C ALA A 144 16.49 -9.15 -16.34
N LEU A 145 15.86 -8.42 -15.41
CA LEU A 145 14.58 -8.80 -14.80
C LEU A 145 13.56 -7.67 -14.94
N ILE A 146 12.35 -8.02 -15.33
CA ILE A 146 11.16 -7.16 -15.30
C ILE A 146 10.25 -7.72 -14.20
N VAL A 147 10.02 -6.93 -13.15
CA VAL A 147 9.06 -7.24 -12.09
C VAL A 147 7.74 -6.57 -12.41
N ASP A 148 6.68 -7.35 -12.64
CA ASP A 148 5.38 -6.82 -13.01
C ASP A 148 4.47 -6.67 -11.79
N LEU A 149 4.14 -5.42 -11.44
CA LEU A 149 3.27 -5.04 -10.32
C LEU A 149 1.99 -4.33 -10.78
N ARG A 150 1.70 -4.30 -12.09
CA ARG A 150 0.61 -3.49 -12.66
C ARG A 150 -0.75 -3.78 -12.05
N ALA A 151 -1.01 -5.04 -11.71
CA ALA A 151 -2.26 -5.50 -11.08
C ALA A 151 -2.14 -5.75 -9.56
N ASN A 152 -0.97 -5.51 -8.95
CA ASN A 152 -0.71 -5.85 -7.56
C ASN A 152 -1.30 -4.80 -6.60
N ARG A 153 -2.17 -5.23 -5.69
CA ARG A 153 -2.92 -4.33 -4.78
C ARG A 153 -2.22 -4.09 -3.44
N GLY A 154 -0.97 -4.52 -3.29
CA GLY A 154 -0.18 -4.39 -2.07
C GLY A 154 -0.12 -5.68 -1.28
N GLY A 155 0.04 -5.58 0.04
CA GLY A 155 0.19 -6.73 0.91
C GLY A 155 1.19 -6.49 2.03
N ASP A 156 2.05 -7.48 2.27
CA ASP A 156 2.93 -7.58 3.41
C ASP A 156 4.29 -6.90 3.17
N PRO A 157 4.71 -5.92 4.01
CA PRO A 157 6.03 -5.30 3.93
C PRO A 157 7.19 -6.30 4.17
N ASP A 158 6.98 -7.40 4.90
CA ASP A 158 8.03 -8.42 5.06
C ASP A 158 8.31 -9.13 3.73
N THR A 159 7.29 -9.30 2.89
CA THR A 159 7.45 -9.82 1.53
C THR A 159 8.16 -8.81 0.62
N VAL A 160 7.94 -7.50 0.80
CA VAL A 160 8.73 -6.46 0.13
C VAL A 160 10.21 -6.61 0.47
N ALA A 161 10.52 -6.68 1.77
CA ALA A 161 11.89 -6.85 2.25
C ALA A 161 12.52 -8.13 1.71
N PHE A 162 11.78 -9.23 1.66
CA PHE A 162 12.24 -10.51 1.10
C PHE A 162 12.58 -10.42 -0.39
N VAL A 163 11.74 -9.77 -1.21
CA VAL A 163 12.00 -9.55 -2.63
C VAL A 163 13.21 -8.65 -2.83
N CYS A 164 13.27 -7.49 -2.14
CA CYS A 164 14.43 -6.60 -2.16
C CYS A 164 15.73 -7.32 -1.79
N SER A 165 15.66 -8.27 -0.85
CA SER A 165 16.82 -9.09 -0.46
C SER A 165 17.36 -9.94 -1.62
N HIS A 166 16.55 -10.39 -2.56
CA HIS A 166 17.06 -11.13 -3.73
C HIS A 166 17.69 -10.23 -4.79
N LEU A 167 17.38 -8.93 -4.73
CA LEU A 167 17.75 -7.92 -5.71
C LEU A 167 18.96 -7.08 -5.25
N LEU A 168 19.28 -7.05 -3.96
CA LEU A 168 20.37 -6.27 -3.40
C LEU A 168 21.54 -7.17 -2.99
N ASP A 169 22.77 -6.66 -3.11
CA ASP A 169 23.98 -7.38 -2.68
C ASP A 169 24.29 -7.14 -1.19
N GLU A 170 23.94 -5.95 -0.68
CA GLU A 170 24.22 -5.53 0.68
C GLU A 170 22.95 -5.47 1.53
N ARG A 171 23.14 -5.51 2.86
CA ARG A 171 22.06 -5.22 3.81
C ARG A 171 21.70 -3.73 3.73
N THR A 172 20.46 -3.43 3.40
CA THR A 172 20.00 -2.08 3.06
C THR A 172 18.75 -1.73 3.86
N HIS A 173 18.70 -0.51 4.37
CA HIS A 173 17.50 0.04 5.00
C HIS A 173 16.50 0.39 3.90
N LEU A 174 15.32 -0.23 3.94
CA LEU A 174 14.32 -0.09 2.88
C LEU A 174 13.31 1.00 3.23
N ASN A 175 12.76 0.93 4.45
CA ASN A 175 11.69 1.83 4.87
C ASN A 175 11.65 1.92 6.40
N THR A 176 11.19 3.06 6.93
CA THR A 176 10.81 3.22 8.34
C THR A 176 9.32 3.50 8.43
N MET A 177 8.57 2.65 9.13
CA MET A 177 7.19 2.92 9.49
C MET A 177 7.15 3.66 10.82
N TYR A 178 6.63 4.89 10.83
CA TYR A 178 6.28 5.59 12.06
C TYR A 178 4.82 5.30 12.42
N TRP A 179 4.57 4.93 13.67
CA TRP A 179 3.24 4.70 14.20
C TRP A 179 2.91 5.74 15.26
N ARG A 180 1.70 6.31 15.19
CA ARG A 180 1.22 7.28 16.18
C ARG A 180 1.17 6.68 17.57
N ASP A 181 0.58 5.50 17.67
CA ASP A 181 0.40 4.79 18.93
C ASP A 181 1.77 4.37 19.48
N GLY A 182 2.07 4.86 20.70
CA GLY A 182 3.34 4.64 21.36
C GLY A 182 4.53 5.39 20.73
N GLU A 183 4.29 6.24 19.73
CA GLU A 183 5.32 7.01 19.00
C GLU A 183 6.51 6.15 18.56
N ARG A 184 6.20 4.94 18.10
CA ARG A 184 7.20 3.92 17.76
C ARG A 184 7.59 4.00 16.29
N THR A 185 8.82 3.60 16.01
CA THR A 185 9.33 3.41 14.65
C THR A 185 9.74 1.97 14.46
N GLU A 186 9.41 1.41 13.30
CA GLU A 186 9.78 0.07 12.87
C GLU A 186 10.53 0.19 11.56
N GLN A 187 11.71 -0.44 11.48
CA GLN A 187 12.54 -0.38 10.29
C GLN A 187 12.49 -1.70 9.53
N SER A 188 12.24 -1.61 8.22
CA SER A 188 12.34 -2.71 7.28
C SER A 188 13.74 -2.72 6.66
N TRP A 189 14.41 -3.87 6.71
CA TRP A 189 15.76 -4.05 6.17
C TRP A 189 15.79 -5.26 5.23
N SER A 190 16.59 -5.18 4.16
CA SER A 190 16.92 -6.38 3.39
C SER A 190 17.72 -7.37 4.26
N GLN A 191 17.61 -8.66 3.93
CA GLN A 191 18.24 -9.74 4.66
C GLN A 191 19.67 -9.99 4.14
N PRO A 192 20.64 -10.23 5.04
CA PRO A 192 22.02 -10.54 4.66
C PRO A 192 22.14 -11.90 3.95
N HIS A 193 21.18 -12.80 4.15
CA HIS A 193 21.09 -14.08 3.45
C HIS A 193 19.68 -14.26 2.90
N VAL A 194 19.56 -14.95 1.76
CA VAL A 194 18.28 -15.37 1.18
C VAL A 194 18.36 -16.87 0.86
N PRO A 195 17.25 -17.61 0.98
CA PRO A 195 17.17 -18.95 0.42
C PRO A 195 17.33 -18.88 -1.12
N GLY A 196 17.91 -19.92 -1.72
CA GLY A 196 18.12 -19.95 -3.17
C GLY A 196 19.18 -18.97 -3.68
N ALA A 197 19.08 -18.60 -4.95
CA ALA A 197 20.05 -17.73 -5.61
C ALA A 197 19.57 -16.28 -5.68
N ARG A 198 20.43 -15.32 -5.31
CA ARG A 198 20.19 -13.89 -5.56
C ARG A 198 20.20 -13.61 -7.06
N PHE A 199 19.32 -12.72 -7.50
CA PHE A 199 19.47 -12.08 -8.81
C PHE A 199 20.70 -11.14 -8.79
N GLY A 200 20.98 -10.54 -7.63
CA GLY A 200 22.14 -9.68 -7.39
C GLY A 200 21.88 -8.21 -7.72
N GLY A 201 22.79 -7.35 -7.29
CA GLY A 201 22.70 -5.89 -7.38
C GLY A 201 23.19 -5.29 -8.71
N SER A 202 23.87 -6.07 -9.56
CA SER A 202 24.51 -5.56 -10.78
C SER A 202 23.66 -5.63 -12.05
N LYS A 203 22.80 -6.66 -12.16
CA LYS A 203 22.02 -6.89 -13.38
C LYS A 203 20.81 -5.94 -13.45
N PRO A 204 20.42 -5.47 -14.65
CA PRO A 204 19.34 -4.51 -14.81
C PRO A 204 17.99 -5.04 -14.30
N VAL A 205 17.25 -4.18 -13.62
CA VAL A 205 15.88 -4.46 -13.18
C VAL A 205 14.94 -3.33 -13.55
N TYR A 206 13.76 -3.72 -14.02
CA TYR A 206 12.66 -2.83 -14.35
C TYR A 206 11.45 -3.23 -13.52
N VAL A 207 10.66 -2.26 -13.07
CA VAL A 207 9.41 -2.51 -12.33
C VAL A 207 8.26 -1.92 -13.12
N LEU A 208 7.27 -2.74 -13.46
CA LEU A 208 6.08 -2.29 -14.18
C LEU A 208 5.02 -1.83 -13.19
N THR A 209 4.51 -0.62 -13.37
CA THR A 209 3.45 -0.05 -12.52
C THR A 209 2.22 0.34 -13.32
N GLY A 210 1.06 0.25 -12.68
CA GLY A 210 -0.24 0.63 -13.22
C GLY A 210 -1.07 1.41 -12.21
N ASN A 211 -2.19 1.97 -12.66
CA ASN A 211 -3.15 2.64 -11.78
C ASN A 211 -3.82 1.72 -10.73
N HIS A 212 -3.56 0.41 -10.76
CA HIS A 212 -4.00 -0.56 -9.76
C HIS A 212 -2.90 -0.91 -8.73
N THR A 213 -1.64 -0.57 -9.02
CA THR A 213 -0.51 -0.77 -8.10
C THR A 213 -0.74 0.03 -6.83
N PHE A 214 -0.74 -0.64 -5.67
CA PHE A 214 -1.10 -0.03 -4.40
C PHE A 214 -0.30 -0.55 -3.20
N SER A 215 -0.16 0.26 -2.15
CA SER A 215 0.35 -0.12 -0.83
C SER A 215 1.73 -0.79 -0.90
N ALA A 216 1.94 -1.97 -0.33
CA ALA A 216 3.27 -2.62 -0.31
C ALA A 216 3.87 -2.86 -1.72
N ALA A 217 3.05 -2.93 -2.78
CA ALA A 217 3.57 -3.00 -4.15
C ALA A 217 4.15 -1.64 -4.61
N GLU A 218 3.58 -0.55 -4.13
CA GLU A 218 4.16 0.79 -4.29
C GLU A 218 5.44 0.92 -3.47
N GLU A 219 5.50 0.38 -2.25
CA GLU A 219 6.72 0.32 -1.44
C GLU A 219 7.86 -0.37 -2.20
N LEU A 220 7.59 -1.56 -2.75
CA LEU A 220 8.59 -2.30 -3.54
C LEU A 220 9.10 -1.47 -4.74
N ALA A 221 8.20 -0.85 -5.50
CA ALA A 221 8.57 0.00 -6.63
C ALA A 221 9.36 1.24 -6.18
N TYR A 222 8.89 1.91 -5.13
CA TYR A 222 9.46 3.14 -4.60
C TYR A 222 10.85 2.89 -4.01
N ASP A 223 11.00 1.87 -3.16
CA ASP A 223 12.28 1.56 -2.53
C ASP A 223 13.34 1.20 -3.57
N LEU A 224 13.02 0.35 -4.56
CA LEU A 224 13.95 0.01 -5.64
C LEU A 224 14.29 1.23 -6.51
N GLN A 225 13.33 2.13 -6.75
CA GLN A 225 13.56 3.37 -7.50
C GLN A 225 14.48 4.32 -6.72
N GLN A 226 14.18 4.59 -5.45
CA GLN A 226 14.95 5.49 -4.60
C GLN A 226 16.39 5.00 -4.38
N LEU A 227 16.58 3.68 -4.31
CA LEU A 227 17.91 3.06 -4.25
C LEU A 227 18.67 3.09 -5.59
N GLY A 228 18.06 3.57 -6.68
CA GLY A 228 18.62 3.50 -8.03
C GLY A 228 18.77 2.07 -8.55
N ARG A 229 18.06 1.12 -7.94
CA ARG A 229 18.20 -0.32 -8.17
C ARG A 229 17.25 -0.84 -9.25
N ALA A 230 16.19 -0.10 -9.57
CA ALA A 230 15.32 -0.42 -10.69
C ALA A 230 14.83 0.84 -11.40
N VAL A 231 14.48 0.67 -12.68
CA VAL A 231 13.78 1.69 -13.47
C VAL A 231 12.28 1.37 -13.45
N VAL A 232 11.46 2.30 -13.00
CA VAL A 232 10.01 2.16 -12.97
C VAL A 232 9.41 2.55 -14.31
N VAL A 233 8.58 1.69 -14.89
CA VAL A 233 8.02 1.84 -16.23
C VAL A 233 6.50 1.65 -16.17
N GLY A 234 5.74 2.59 -16.74
CA GLY A 234 4.29 2.48 -16.82
C GLY A 234 3.58 3.72 -16.32
N GLU A 235 2.56 3.53 -15.49
CA GLU A 235 1.70 4.59 -14.98
C GLU A 235 2.04 4.97 -13.54
N ARG A 236 1.61 6.18 -13.16
CA ARG A 236 1.58 6.61 -11.77
C ARG A 236 0.67 5.69 -10.94
N THR A 237 1.16 5.27 -9.79
CA THR A 237 0.43 4.39 -8.86
C THR A 237 -0.63 5.16 -8.05
N ARG A 238 -1.39 4.45 -7.21
CA ARG A 238 -2.56 5.01 -6.52
C ARG A 238 -2.25 5.94 -5.34
N GLY A 239 -1.10 5.77 -4.69
CA GLY A 239 -0.60 6.62 -3.62
C GLY A 239 -1.10 6.28 -2.22
N GLY A 240 -1.05 5.00 -1.80
CA GLY A 240 -1.42 4.59 -0.43
C GLY A 240 -0.24 4.11 0.39
N ALA A 241 0.47 5.02 1.04
CA ALA A 241 1.62 4.73 1.91
C ALA A 241 1.26 4.70 3.41
N HIS A 242 0.09 5.22 3.81
CA HIS A 242 -0.28 5.32 5.22
C HIS A 242 -1.22 4.18 5.65
N PRO A 243 -0.78 3.27 6.56
CA PRO A 243 -1.68 2.28 7.14
C PRO A 243 -2.82 2.96 7.92
N ARG A 244 -4.03 2.42 7.74
CA ARG A 244 -5.25 2.91 8.39
C ARG A 244 -5.89 1.87 9.29
N GLU A 245 -6.53 2.36 10.35
CA GLU A 245 -7.46 1.59 11.16
C GLU A 245 -8.89 2.12 10.98
N GLY A 246 -9.85 1.22 11.20
CA GLY A 246 -11.28 1.51 11.08
C GLY A 246 -12.00 1.21 12.40
N TRP A 247 -12.64 2.21 12.99
CA TRP A 247 -13.42 2.06 14.22
C TRP A 247 -14.90 2.25 13.93
N THR A 248 -15.72 1.31 14.38
CA THR A 248 -17.18 1.45 14.27
C THR A 248 -17.67 2.45 15.31
N VAL A 249 -18.18 3.60 14.85
CA VAL A 249 -18.72 4.67 15.72
C VAL A 249 -20.25 4.72 15.70
N HIS A 250 -20.87 3.99 14.77
CA HIS A 250 -22.31 3.76 14.63
C HIS A 250 -22.50 2.45 13.87
N PRO A 251 -23.63 1.72 13.99
CA PRO A 251 -23.89 0.50 13.22
C PRO A 251 -23.65 0.61 11.70
N HIS A 252 -23.78 1.81 11.14
CA HIS A 252 -23.57 2.10 9.71
C HIS A 252 -22.40 3.06 9.44
N LEU A 253 -21.60 3.44 10.44
CA LEU A 253 -20.50 4.40 10.27
C LEU A 253 -19.18 3.88 10.85
N GLU A 254 -18.14 3.96 10.05
CA GLU A 254 -16.75 3.62 10.40
C GLU A 254 -15.86 4.87 10.31
N ALA A 255 -15.21 5.26 11.40
CA ALA A 255 -14.13 6.24 11.35
C ALA A 255 -12.86 5.56 10.82
N SER A 256 -12.38 6.01 9.67
CA SER A 256 -11.16 5.57 8.99
C SER A 256 -10.03 6.53 9.31
N ILE A 257 -9.00 6.11 10.05
CA ILE A 257 -7.92 7.01 10.47
C ILE A 257 -6.56 6.40 10.12
N PRO A 258 -5.72 7.13 9.37
CA PRO A 258 -4.31 6.79 9.18
C PRO A 258 -3.54 6.84 10.51
N ILE A 259 -2.98 5.71 10.91
CA ILE A 259 -2.30 5.53 12.20
C ILE A 259 -0.78 5.46 12.09
N GLY A 260 -0.28 5.34 10.86
CA GLY A 260 1.15 5.31 10.60
C GLY A 260 1.47 5.90 9.25
N ARG A 261 2.77 6.10 9.00
CA ARG A 261 3.30 6.61 7.74
C ARG A 261 4.64 5.98 7.44
N ALA A 262 4.82 5.57 6.19
CA ALA A 262 6.12 5.19 5.66
C ALA A 262 7.06 6.39 5.56
N ILE A 263 8.34 6.16 5.75
CA ILE A 263 9.42 7.14 5.62
C ILE A 263 10.58 6.40 4.94
N ASN A 264 10.72 6.61 3.64
CA ASN A 264 11.82 6.03 2.90
C ASN A 264 13.14 6.74 3.29
N PRO A 265 14.20 5.98 3.60
CA PRO A 265 15.44 6.52 4.17
C PRO A 265 16.28 7.35 3.19
N VAL A 266 16.05 7.22 1.88
CA VAL A 266 16.77 8.00 0.86
C VAL A 266 16.08 9.34 0.63
N SER A 267 14.77 9.31 0.36
CA SER A 267 14.00 10.53 0.05
C SER A 267 13.55 11.33 1.27
N GLY A 268 13.49 10.71 2.45
CA GLY A 268 12.95 11.30 3.68
C GLY A 268 11.42 11.49 3.66
N THR A 269 10.73 10.97 2.63
CA THR A 269 9.27 11.07 2.42
C THR A 269 8.70 9.71 1.97
N ASN A 270 7.52 9.69 1.36
CA ASN A 270 6.83 8.49 0.85
C ASN A 270 5.98 8.81 -0.40
N TRP A 271 5.25 7.80 -0.89
CA TRP A 271 4.37 7.88 -2.07
C TRP A 271 2.92 8.25 -1.75
N GLU A 272 2.58 8.65 -0.52
CA GLU A 272 1.20 8.99 -0.12
C GLU A 272 0.65 10.12 -0.99
N GLY A 273 -0.55 9.94 -1.54
CA GLY A 273 -1.28 10.94 -2.34
C GLY A 273 -0.66 11.27 -3.70
N THR A 274 0.63 11.04 -3.89
CA THR A 274 1.35 11.30 -5.14
C THR A 274 1.42 10.05 -6.02
N GLY A 275 1.56 8.87 -5.39
CA GLY A 275 1.94 7.64 -6.07
C GLY A 275 3.42 7.65 -6.49
N VAL A 276 3.96 6.47 -6.77
CA VAL A 276 5.26 6.29 -7.41
C VAL A 276 5.18 6.84 -8.82
N GLN A 277 6.06 7.78 -9.17
CA GLN A 277 6.15 8.31 -10.51
C GLN A 277 7.04 7.39 -11.35
N PRO A 278 6.62 6.97 -12.55
CA PRO A 278 7.44 6.14 -13.41
C PRO A 278 8.62 6.95 -13.99
N ASP A 279 9.80 6.35 -14.05
CA ASP A 279 10.96 6.89 -14.76
C ASP A 279 10.73 6.92 -16.27
N ILE A 280 10.03 5.91 -16.79
CA ILE A 280 9.55 5.84 -18.17
C ILE A 280 8.02 5.80 -18.16
N SER A 281 7.40 6.97 -18.35
CA SER A 281 5.94 7.09 -18.39
C SER A 281 5.35 6.53 -19.69
N CYS A 282 4.38 5.64 -19.56
CA CYS A 282 3.58 5.09 -20.66
C CYS A 282 2.26 4.48 -20.13
N ALA A 283 1.36 4.06 -21.02
CA ALA A 283 0.17 3.33 -20.60
C ALA A 283 0.59 1.97 -19.99
N ALA A 284 -0.13 1.48 -18.97
CA ALA A 284 0.20 0.22 -18.31
C ALA A 284 0.25 -0.97 -19.30
N ALA A 285 -0.57 -0.93 -20.35
CA ALA A 285 -0.58 -1.94 -21.42
C ALA A 285 0.75 -2.00 -22.19
N ASP A 286 1.43 -0.85 -22.39
CA ASP A 286 2.67 -0.74 -23.16
C ASP A 286 3.92 -0.95 -22.30
N ALA A 287 3.78 -0.97 -20.97
CA ALA A 287 4.90 -0.93 -20.04
C ALA A 287 5.88 -2.11 -20.21
N LEU A 288 5.36 -3.31 -20.50
CA LEU A 288 6.19 -4.49 -20.73
C LEU A 288 7.08 -4.32 -21.96
N ASP A 289 6.51 -3.88 -23.09
CA ASP A 289 7.25 -3.67 -24.34
C ASP A 289 8.30 -2.56 -24.18
N ARG A 290 7.95 -1.50 -23.45
CA ARG A 290 8.87 -0.38 -23.13
C ARG A 290 10.04 -0.84 -22.27
N ALA A 291 9.78 -1.59 -21.20
CA ALA A 291 10.81 -2.12 -20.32
C ALA A 291 11.70 -3.13 -21.04
N HIS A 292 11.11 -4.00 -21.87
CA HIS A 292 11.87 -4.99 -22.65
C HIS A 292 12.79 -4.31 -23.67
N ALA A 293 12.29 -3.32 -24.42
CA ALA A 293 13.10 -2.53 -25.33
C ALA A 293 14.25 -1.80 -24.61
N ALA A 294 13.98 -1.24 -23.42
CA ALA A 294 15.01 -0.59 -22.60
C ALA A 294 16.07 -1.59 -22.12
N ALA A 295 15.67 -2.82 -21.75
CA ALA A 295 16.59 -3.87 -21.33
C ALA A 295 17.50 -4.33 -22.47
N LEU A 296 16.96 -4.46 -23.70
CA LEU A 296 17.73 -4.83 -24.89
C LEU A 296 18.73 -3.74 -25.34
N ALA A 297 18.47 -2.48 -24.99
CA ALA A 297 19.33 -1.35 -25.33
C ALA A 297 20.52 -1.19 -24.38
N GLN A 298 20.51 -1.84 -23.21
CA GLN A 298 21.67 -1.80 -22.31
C GLN A 298 22.80 -2.69 -22.86
N PRO A 299 24.05 -2.19 -22.90
CA PRO A 299 25.18 -3.03 -23.30
C PRO A 299 25.31 -4.21 -22.32
N ALA A 300 25.59 -5.41 -22.85
CA ALA A 300 25.92 -6.55 -22.01
C ALA A 300 27.17 -6.18 -21.17
N GLY A 301 26.98 -6.12 -19.85
CA GLY A 301 28.05 -5.89 -18.88
C GLY A 301 29.05 -7.02 -18.81
#